data_AF-A0A532CF08-F1
#
_entry.id   AF-A0A532CF08-F1
#
_cell.length_a   1.000
_cell.length_b   1.000
_cell.length_c   1.000
_cell.angle_alpha   90.00
_cell.angle_beta   90.00
_cell.angle_gamma   90.00
#
_symmetry.space_group_name_H-M   'P 1'
#
loop_
_entity.id
_entity.type
_entity.pdbx_description
1 polymer ?
#
loop_
_entity_poly.entity_id
_entity_poly.type
_entity_poly.pdbx_seq_one_letter_code
_entity_poly.pdbx_strand_id
1 'polypeptide(L)'
;MGQRGRAGLRQLSDASGNGYVQNCLIGERDREAGCDGHVLRESARSVSCACGVGRFCLGIFDAAAPRRKRYCEGAVKESGVTLLELLITLTIVMVLASVAMPLSHLSAKRTHEIELRQHLRIMRAAIDTFKLEWNRDGDVLLGPACIMNKLTCKDVTSIYGYPKSIDTLLGITLTSAQATVRGTTTRRYLRTLPLDPLTGKADWLVRCYKDAPNASSWCGDDVYDVMTQSQDIALDGTKYRDW
;
A
#
# COMPACT_ATOMS: atom_id res chain seq x y z
N MET A 1 7.44 24.35 51.08
CA MET A 1 6.08 24.62 50.55
C MET A 1 6.15 24.47 49.04
N GLY A 2 5.35 23.59 48.44
CA GLY A 2 5.34 23.35 47.00
C GLY A 2 4.59 22.06 46.69
N GLN A 3 3.34 22.19 46.25
CA GLN A 3 2.29 21.19 46.36
C GLN A 3 2.42 20.04 45.35
N ARG A 4 2.21 18.82 45.85
CA ARG A 4 2.02 17.60 45.04
C ARG A 4 0.60 17.60 44.47
N GLY A 5 0.46 17.64 43.14
CA GLY A 5 -0.81 17.42 42.47
C GLY A 5 -1.21 15.94 42.52
N ARG A 6 -2.22 15.59 43.32
CA ARG A 6 -2.88 14.28 43.34
C ARG A 6 -3.85 14.20 42.16
N ALA A 7 -3.61 13.28 41.21
CA ALA A 7 -4.62 12.87 40.26
C ALA A 7 -5.64 11.95 40.96
N GLY A 8 -6.88 12.39 41.08
CA GLY A 8 -7.98 11.60 41.62
C GLY A 8 -8.62 10.76 40.51
N LEU A 9 -8.51 9.43 40.61
CA LEU A 9 -9.31 8.49 39.84
C LEU A 9 -10.72 8.45 40.44
N ARG A 10 -11.72 8.94 39.69
CA ARG A 10 -13.14 8.62 39.97
C ARG A 10 -13.51 7.39 39.14
N GLN A 11 -13.68 6.26 39.83
CA GLN A 11 -14.37 5.10 39.30
C GLN A 11 -15.88 5.35 39.41
N LEU A 12 -16.56 5.43 38.26
CA LEU A 12 -18.00 5.27 38.17
C LEU A 12 -18.27 3.85 37.70
N SER A 13 -18.91 3.08 38.57
CA SER A 13 -19.36 1.71 38.33
C SER A 13 -20.85 1.73 38.00
N ASP A 14 -21.21 1.38 36.77
CA ASP A 14 -22.59 1.08 36.40
C ASP A 14 -22.85 -0.42 36.41
N ALA A 15 -24.01 -0.78 36.98
CA ALA A 15 -24.52 -2.13 37.15
C ALA A 15 -25.12 -2.67 35.84
N SER A 16 -24.29 -2.96 34.85
CA SER A 16 -24.64 -3.83 33.72
C SER A 16 -23.36 -4.17 32.96
N GLY A 17 -22.80 -5.35 33.22
CA GLY A 17 -21.52 -5.80 32.67
C GLY A 17 -21.55 -6.01 31.16
N ASN A 18 -21.42 -4.94 30.38
CA ASN A 18 -21.12 -5.03 28.96
C ASN A 18 -20.29 -3.82 28.51
N GLY A 19 -18.99 -4.02 28.34
CA GLY A 19 -18.05 -2.97 27.92
C GLY A 19 -17.93 -2.89 26.40
N TYR A 20 -18.38 -1.78 25.82
CA TYR A 20 -17.99 -1.36 24.47
C TYR A 20 -17.19 -0.07 24.56
N VAL A 21 -15.97 -0.08 24.01
CA VAL A 21 -15.07 1.06 23.92
C VAL A 21 -15.44 1.86 22.68
N GLN A 22 -16.09 3.00 22.85
CA GLN A 22 -16.31 3.96 21.77
C GLN A 22 -15.57 5.26 22.11
N ASN A 23 -14.43 5.45 21.44
CA ASN A 23 -13.61 6.64 21.54
C ASN A 23 -14.34 7.84 20.91
N CYS A 24 -14.69 8.83 21.72
CA CYS A 24 -15.04 10.18 21.29
C CYS A 24 -13.80 11.06 21.40
N LEU A 25 -13.26 11.52 20.27
CA LEU A 25 -12.30 12.61 20.22
C LEU A 25 -13.07 13.93 20.30
N ILE A 26 -12.83 14.66 21.40
CA ILE A 26 -13.19 16.07 21.54
C ILE A 26 -12.09 16.87 20.82
N GLY A 27 -12.44 17.42 19.66
CA GLY A 27 -11.64 18.41 18.94
C GLY A 27 -12.31 19.76 19.06
N GLU A 28 -11.77 20.61 19.94
CA GLU A 28 -12.22 21.96 20.19
C GLU A 28 -11.61 22.93 19.15
N ARG A 29 -12.50 23.68 18.48
CA ARG A 29 -12.38 25.08 18.02
C ARG A 29 -11.09 25.55 17.31
N ASP A 30 -11.24 25.97 16.05
CA ASP A 30 -11.14 27.38 15.63
C ASP A 30 -11.03 27.49 14.10
N ARG A 31 -12.06 28.06 13.46
CA ARG A 31 -11.92 29.06 12.38
C ARG A 31 -13.26 29.61 11.96
N GLU A 32 -13.33 30.93 12.09
CA GLU A 32 -14.37 31.82 11.61
C GLU A 32 -14.56 31.66 10.09
N ALA A 33 -15.81 31.54 9.66
CA ALA A 33 -16.23 31.92 8.31
C ALA A 33 -17.51 32.75 8.47
N GLY A 34 -17.36 34.05 8.19
CA GLY A 34 -18.41 35.04 8.29
C GLY A 34 -19.57 34.73 7.34
N CYS A 35 -20.77 35.05 7.83
CA CYS A 35 -22.03 35.03 7.12
C CYS A 35 -22.19 36.31 6.28
N ASP A 36 -22.62 36.11 5.04
CA ASP A 36 -23.57 36.96 4.30
C ASP A 36 -24.31 35.98 3.38
N GLY A 37 -25.62 35.83 3.33
CA GLY A 37 -26.78 36.51 3.89
C GLY A 37 -27.98 35.99 3.09
N HIS A 38 -29.16 35.91 3.72
CA HIS A 38 -30.48 35.54 3.16
C HIS A 38 -30.76 34.04 2.91
N VAL A 39 -31.40 33.33 3.85
CA VAL A 39 -32.84 33.30 4.24
C VAL A 39 -33.75 32.65 3.18
N LEU A 40 -34.34 31.50 3.56
CA LEU A 40 -35.74 31.05 3.43
C LEU A 40 -35.75 29.51 3.54
N ARG A 41 -35.99 28.93 4.72
CA ARG A 41 -37.30 28.53 5.28
C ARG A 41 -38.02 27.47 4.45
N GLU A 42 -37.98 26.22 4.92
CA GLU A 42 -39.04 25.20 4.79
C GLU A 42 -38.76 24.12 5.83
N SER A 43 -39.47 24.12 6.96
CA SER A 43 -40.74 23.42 7.18
C SER A 43 -40.57 21.90 7.14
N ALA A 44 -40.39 21.34 8.34
CA ALA A 44 -40.49 19.94 8.66
C ALA A 44 -41.76 19.29 8.10
N ARG A 45 -41.64 18.01 7.69
CA ARG A 45 -42.70 17.02 7.90
C ARG A 45 -42.10 15.62 8.00
N SER A 46 -42.49 15.00 9.10
CA SER A 46 -42.26 13.64 9.55
C SER A 46 -42.60 12.58 8.50
N VAL A 47 -41.81 11.50 8.46
CA VAL A 47 -42.28 10.22 7.93
C VAL A 47 -41.98 9.13 8.96
N SER A 48 -43.07 8.62 9.52
CA SER A 48 -43.14 7.42 10.34
C SER A 48 -42.92 6.20 9.43
N CYS A 49 -41.98 5.32 9.77
CA CYS A 49 -41.82 4.03 9.10
C CYS A 49 -42.55 2.96 9.91
N ALA A 50 -43.63 2.42 9.34
CA ALA A 50 -44.22 1.16 9.78
C ALA A 50 -43.87 0.08 8.74
N CYS A 51 -43.29 -1.02 9.22
CA CYS A 51 -42.96 -2.23 8.48
C CYS A 51 -44.20 -3.13 8.40
N GLY A 52 -44.57 -3.61 7.22
CA GLY A 52 -45.75 -4.48 7.07
C GLY A 52 -45.96 -5.00 5.66
N VAL A 53 -45.42 -6.20 5.42
CA VAL A 53 -45.88 -7.29 4.54
C VAL A 53 -46.95 -6.97 3.47
N GLY A 54 -46.53 -7.13 2.20
CA GLY A 54 -47.34 -7.81 1.21
C GLY A 54 -48.33 -6.98 0.37
N ARG A 55 -48.25 -7.27 -0.94
CA ARG A 55 -49.33 -7.21 -1.93
C ARG A 55 -49.61 -5.85 -2.59
N PHE A 56 -49.21 -5.82 -3.86
CA PHE A 56 -49.84 -5.11 -4.99
C PHE A 56 -51.06 -4.26 -4.64
N CYS A 57 -50.86 -2.95 -4.58
CA CYS A 57 -51.89 -1.96 -4.87
C CYS A 57 -51.45 -1.18 -6.10
N LEU A 58 -52.14 -1.43 -7.21
CA LEU A 58 -52.21 -0.53 -8.36
C LEU A 58 -52.88 0.76 -7.88
N GLY A 59 -52.06 1.68 -7.36
CA GLY A 59 -52.46 3.03 -6.99
C GLY A 59 -52.08 3.99 -8.10
N ILE A 60 -53.08 4.43 -8.85
CA ILE A 60 -53.04 5.62 -9.68
C ILE A 60 -52.67 6.79 -8.76
N PHE A 61 -51.42 7.24 -8.82
CA PHE A 61 -51.01 8.51 -8.26
C PHE A 61 -50.66 9.43 -9.43
N ASP A 62 -51.48 10.48 -9.55
CA ASP A 62 -51.28 11.64 -10.40
C ASP A 62 -49.82 12.10 -10.32
N ALA A 63 -49.07 11.81 -11.38
CA ALA A 63 -47.77 12.39 -11.60
C ALA A 63 -47.97 13.89 -11.88
N ALA A 64 -47.82 14.70 -10.84
CA ALA A 64 -47.64 16.14 -10.97
C ALA A 64 -46.54 16.38 -12.02
N ALA A 65 -46.95 16.87 -13.18
CA ALA A 65 -46.07 17.11 -14.32
C ALA A 65 -44.92 18.03 -13.88
N PRO A 66 -43.64 17.66 -14.08
CA PRO A 66 -42.56 18.61 -13.95
C PRO A 66 -42.78 19.69 -15.01
N ARG A 67 -42.79 20.97 -14.61
CA ARG A 67 -42.72 22.10 -15.54
C ARG A 67 -41.47 21.90 -16.38
N ARG A 68 -41.63 21.39 -17.61
CA ARG A 68 -40.58 21.36 -18.62
C ARG A 68 -40.13 22.80 -18.83
N LYS A 69 -38.95 23.15 -18.30
CA LYS A 69 -38.20 24.29 -18.82
C LYS A 69 -38.05 24.03 -20.31
N ARG A 70 -38.80 24.76 -21.13
CA ARG A 70 -38.48 24.92 -22.54
C ARG A 70 -37.09 25.54 -22.57
N TYR A 71 -36.06 24.72 -22.77
CA TYR A 71 -34.88 25.22 -23.45
C TYR A 71 -35.41 25.73 -24.78
N CYS A 72 -35.37 27.04 -24.97
CA CYS A 72 -35.49 27.61 -26.30
C CYS A 72 -34.32 27.02 -27.08
N GLU A 73 -34.60 26.01 -27.89
CA GLU A 73 -33.66 25.46 -28.84
C GLU A 73 -33.35 26.59 -29.82
N GLY A 74 -32.25 27.31 -29.54
CA GLY A 74 -31.74 28.31 -30.46
C GLY A 74 -31.47 27.62 -31.78
N ALA A 75 -32.04 28.15 -32.87
CA ALA A 75 -31.79 27.66 -34.20
C ALA A 75 -30.27 27.62 -34.44
N VAL A 76 -29.72 26.40 -34.51
CA VAL A 76 -28.31 26.20 -34.84
C VAL A 76 -28.14 26.65 -36.28
N LYS A 77 -27.46 27.77 -36.49
CA LYS A 77 -27.01 28.17 -37.82
C LYS A 77 -26.07 27.07 -38.32
N GLU A 78 -26.48 26.34 -39.35
CA GLU A 78 -25.59 25.45 -40.08
C GLU A 78 -24.57 26.30 -40.84
N SER A 79 -23.40 26.53 -40.23
CA SER A 79 -22.23 27.04 -40.91
C SER A 79 -21.39 25.86 -41.41
N GLY A 80 -21.22 25.74 -42.72
CA GLY A 80 -20.33 24.76 -43.32
C GLY A 80 -18.86 25.09 -43.03
N VAL A 81 -18.07 24.10 -42.64
CA VAL A 81 -16.60 24.20 -42.52
C VAL A 81 -15.95 24.18 -43.90
N THR A 82 -14.89 24.97 -44.07
CA THR A 82 -14.13 25.01 -45.33
C THR A 82 -13.12 23.85 -45.39
N LEU A 83 -12.81 23.36 -46.59
CA LEU A 83 -11.76 22.35 -46.80
C LEU A 83 -10.40 22.81 -46.25
N LEU A 84 -10.11 24.11 -46.33
CA LEU A 84 -8.89 24.72 -45.81
C LEU A 84 -8.80 24.57 -44.28
N GLU A 85 -9.88 24.87 -43.58
CA GLU A 85 -9.94 24.79 -42.12
C GLU A 85 -9.76 23.34 -41.63
N LEU A 86 -10.35 22.38 -42.33
CA LEU A 86 -10.17 20.96 -42.04
C LEU A 86 -8.73 20.50 -42.31
N LEU A 87 -8.06 21.04 -43.34
CA LEU A 87 -6.66 20.73 -43.64
C LEU A 87 -5.71 21.35 -42.60
N ILE A 88 -5.93 22.60 -42.18
CA ILE A 88 -5.11 23.26 -41.15
C ILE A 88 -5.28 22.56 -39.80
N THR A 89 -6.51 22.25 -39.39
CA THR A 89 -6.75 21.57 -38.11
C THR A 89 -6.17 20.16 -38.09
N LEU A 90 -6.34 19.38 -39.17
CA LEU A 90 -5.76 18.04 -39.26
C LEU A 90 -4.21 18.08 -39.24
N THR A 91 -3.59 19.05 -39.91
CA THR A 91 -2.12 19.19 -39.88
C THR A 91 -1.61 19.55 -38.48
N ILE A 92 -2.28 20.44 -37.74
CA ILE A 92 -1.91 20.78 -36.35
C ILE A 92 -2.04 19.57 -35.43
N VAL A 93 -3.13 18.80 -35.55
CA VAL A 93 -3.34 17.59 -34.72
C VAL A 93 -2.28 16.53 -34.99
N MET A 94 -1.86 16.33 -36.25
CA MET A 94 -0.79 15.39 -36.61
C MET A 94 0.55 15.76 -35.97
N VAL A 95 0.91 17.05 -35.96
CA VAL A 95 2.15 17.54 -35.34
C VAL A 95 2.12 17.32 -33.83
N LEU A 96 1.02 17.65 -33.17
CA LEU A 96 0.88 17.49 -31.72
C LEU A 96 0.89 16.01 -31.30
N ALA A 97 0.24 15.13 -32.07
CA ALA A 97 0.22 13.69 -31.80
C ALA A 97 1.63 13.08 -31.81
N SER A 98 2.50 13.54 -32.71
CA SER A 98 3.88 13.05 -32.85
C SER A 98 4.73 13.34 -31.60
N VAL A 99 4.50 14.46 -30.92
CA VAL A 99 5.25 14.86 -29.72
C VAL A 99 4.74 14.15 -28.46
N ALA A 100 3.47 13.75 -28.42
CA ALA A 100 2.85 13.18 -27.21
C ALA A 100 3.28 11.73 -26.91
N MET A 101 3.46 10.88 -27.93
CA MET A 101 3.72 9.44 -27.75
C MET A 101 5.04 9.06 -27.03
N PRO A 102 6.22 9.65 -27.33
CA PRO A 102 7.48 9.19 -26.74
C PRO A 102 7.57 9.39 -25.22
N LEU A 103 6.74 10.27 -24.65
CA LEU A 103 6.74 10.59 -23.21
C LEU A 103 6.08 9.48 -22.37
N SER A 104 5.11 8.76 -22.92
CA SER A 104 4.35 7.74 -22.19
C SER A 104 5.21 6.52 -21.83
N HIS A 105 6.03 6.03 -22.77
CA HIS A 105 6.90 4.86 -22.54
C HIS A 105 8.01 5.14 -21.52
N LEU A 106 8.59 6.34 -21.57
CA LEU A 106 9.61 6.75 -20.60
C LEU A 106 9.04 6.96 -19.21
N SER A 107 7.80 7.43 -19.10
CA SER A 107 7.10 7.55 -17.82
C SER A 107 6.87 6.17 -17.19
N ALA A 108 6.39 5.20 -17.95
CA ALA A 108 6.17 3.84 -17.45
C ALA A 108 7.49 3.19 -16.99
N LYS A 109 8.55 3.30 -17.80
CA LYS A 109 9.88 2.78 -17.43
C LYS A 109 10.38 3.38 -16.13
N ARG A 110 10.27 4.70 -15.95
CA ARG A 110 10.67 5.36 -14.69
C ARG A 110 9.89 4.85 -13.48
N THR A 111 8.59 4.61 -13.62
CA THR A 111 7.78 4.03 -12.53
C THR A 111 8.30 2.65 -12.15
N HIS A 112 8.53 1.77 -13.13
CA HIS A 112 9.08 0.43 -12.87
C HIS A 112 10.46 0.48 -12.20
N GLU A 113 11.34 1.40 -12.60
CA GLU A 113 12.66 1.58 -11.97
C GLU A 113 12.56 2.01 -10.50
N ILE A 114 11.62 2.89 -10.18
CA ILE A 114 11.38 3.36 -8.81
C ILE A 114 10.82 2.21 -7.95
N GLU A 115 9.83 1.49 -8.47
CA GLU A 115 9.24 0.33 -7.81
C GLU A 115 10.28 -0.76 -7.56
N LEU A 116 11.13 -1.05 -8.55
CA LEU A 116 12.19 -2.05 -8.44
C LEU A 116 13.16 -1.68 -7.31
N ARG A 117 13.66 -0.44 -7.30
CA ARG A 117 14.55 0.05 -6.24
C ARG A 117 13.89 0.01 -4.86
N GLN A 118 12.60 0.30 -4.78
CA GLN A 118 11.85 0.20 -3.54
C GLN A 118 11.74 -1.26 -3.06
N HIS A 119 11.40 -2.20 -3.95
CA HIS A 119 11.29 -3.63 -3.63
C HIS A 119 12.64 -4.22 -3.20
N LEU A 120 13.71 -3.92 -3.93
CA LEU A 120 15.07 -4.34 -3.57
C LEU A 120 15.49 -3.80 -2.20
N ARG A 121 15.21 -2.52 -1.91
CA ARG A 121 15.51 -1.93 -0.60
C ARG A 121 14.74 -2.61 0.53
N ILE A 122 13.46 -2.90 0.34
CA ILE A 122 12.63 -3.59 1.34
C ILE A 122 13.17 -4.99 1.61
N MET A 123 13.53 -5.75 0.57
CA MET A 123 14.06 -7.10 0.74
C MET A 123 15.44 -7.11 1.39
N ARG A 124 16.37 -6.25 0.95
CA ARG A 124 17.70 -6.13 1.57
C ARG A 124 17.59 -5.71 3.04
N ALA A 125 16.72 -4.75 3.37
CA ALA A 125 16.46 -4.37 4.75
C ALA A 125 15.88 -5.54 5.58
N ALA A 126 15.03 -6.39 4.99
CA ALA A 126 14.53 -7.58 5.66
C ALA A 126 15.65 -8.61 5.91
N ILE A 127 16.58 -8.79 4.97
CA ILE A 127 17.76 -9.65 5.14
C ILE A 127 18.69 -9.09 6.22
N ASP A 128 18.93 -7.78 6.23
CA ASP A 128 19.79 -7.13 7.22
C ASP A 128 19.20 -7.25 8.64
N THR A 129 17.89 -7.01 8.80
CA THR A 129 17.21 -7.19 10.09
C THR A 129 17.22 -8.65 10.55
N PHE A 130 17.06 -9.60 9.62
CA PHE A 130 17.22 -11.02 9.91
C PHE A 130 18.63 -11.34 10.40
N LYS A 131 19.66 -10.86 9.69
CA LYS A 131 21.08 -11.05 10.03
C LYS A 131 21.40 -10.49 11.41
N LEU A 132 20.80 -9.37 11.82
CA LEU A 132 20.98 -8.82 13.18
C LEU A 132 20.40 -9.74 14.27
N GLU A 133 19.22 -10.32 14.04
CA GLU A 133 18.54 -11.16 15.04
C GLU A 133 19.09 -12.59 15.11
N TRP A 134 19.44 -13.16 13.96
CA TRP A 134 19.87 -14.55 13.79
C TRP A 134 21.38 -14.70 13.49
N ASN A 135 22.17 -13.68 13.83
CA ASN A 135 23.60 -13.67 13.55
C ASN A 135 24.32 -14.89 14.14
N ARG A 136 25.19 -15.52 13.34
CA ARG A 136 26.13 -16.55 13.80
C ARG A 136 27.37 -16.60 12.91
N ASP A 137 28.45 -17.10 13.49
CA ASP A 137 29.70 -17.39 12.81
C ASP A 137 30.12 -18.83 13.14
N GLY A 138 29.80 -19.75 12.23
CA GLY A 138 29.98 -21.18 12.44
C GLY A 138 29.10 -21.73 13.55
N ASP A 139 29.75 -22.18 14.63
CA ASP A 139 29.08 -22.70 15.83
C ASP A 139 28.84 -21.64 16.91
N VAL A 140 29.41 -20.45 16.75
CA VAL A 140 29.23 -19.33 17.69
C VAL A 140 27.93 -18.61 17.35
N LEU A 141 27.03 -18.50 18.31
CA LEU A 141 25.72 -17.82 18.17
C LEU A 141 25.85 -16.40 18.73
N LEU A 142 25.64 -15.39 17.90
CA LEU A 142 25.78 -13.98 18.30
C LEU A 142 24.42 -13.29 18.43
N GLY A 143 23.47 -13.64 17.56
CA GLY A 143 22.16 -13.02 17.50
C GLY A 143 21.27 -13.42 18.69
N PRO A 144 20.46 -12.50 19.24
CA PRO A 144 19.62 -12.77 20.39
C PRO A 144 18.57 -13.87 20.11
N ALA A 145 18.03 -13.95 18.89
CA ALA A 145 17.08 -15.01 18.52
C ALA A 145 17.78 -16.37 18.37
N CYS A 146 19.02 -16.35 17.85
CA CYS A 146 19.83 -17.54 17.63
C CYS A 146 20.28 -18.20 18.95
N ILE A 147 20.68 -17.39 19.94
CA ILE A 147 21.06 -17.86 21.28
C ILE A 147 19.90 -18.58 21.97
N MET A 148 18.69 -18.04 21.85
CA MET A 148 17.48 -18.61 22.47
C MET A 148 16.96 -19.84 21.73
N ASN A 149 17.20 -19.95 20.42
CA ASN A 149 16.69 -21.01 19.56
C ASN A 149 17.85 -21.72 18.83
N LYS A 150 18.70 -22.42 19.58
CA LYS A 150 19.93 -23.04 19.06
C LYS A 150 19.72 -23.97 17.86
N LEU A 151 18.71 -24.86 17.92
CA LEU A 151 18.44 -25.82 16.84
C LEU A 151 17.90 -25.10 15.60
N THR A 152 16.81 -24.33 15.77
CA THR A 152 16.19 -23.56 14.69
C THR A 152 17.20 -22.64 14.00
N CYS A 153 18.13 -22.04 14.75
CA CYS A 153 19.15 -21.17 14.17
C CYS A 153 20.02 -21.91 13.15
N LYS A 154 20.50 -23.12 13.46
CA LYS A 154 21.32 -23.93 12.54
C LYS A 154 20.53 -24.39 11.31
N ASP A 155 19.22 -24.56 11.47
CA ASP A 155 18.35 -25.03 10.40
C ASP A 155 17.99 -23.92 9.41
N VAL A 156 17.71 -22.70 9.89
CA VAL A 156 17.26 -21.58 9.04
C VAL A 156 18.39 -20.70 8.49
N THR A 157 19.53 -20.65 9.18
CA THR A 157 20.67 -19.81 8.77
C THR A 157 21.81 -20.62 8.17
N SER A 158 22.64 -20.00 7.34
CA SER A 158 23.96 -20.52 6.94
C SER A 158 25.00 -20.31 8.02
N ILE A 159 26.21 -20.81 7.76
CA ILE A 159 27.39 -20.66 8.63
C ILE A 159 27.69 -19.19 8.95
N TYR A 160 27.31 -18.27 8.06
CA TYR A 160 27.49 -16.82 8.24
C TYR A 160 26.24 -16.13 8.77
N GLY A 161 25.22 -16.82 9.25
CA GLY A 161 24.03 -16.17 9.82
C GLY A 161 23.11 -15.48 8.81
N TYR A 162 23.28 -15.74 7.51
CA TYR A 162 22.32 -15.35 6.46
C TYR A 162 21.25 -16.43 6.28
N PRO A 163 20.05 -16.08 5.78
CA PRO A 163 18.98 -17.06 5.56
C PRO A 163 19.34 -18.03 4.43
N LYS A 164 19.00 -19.32 4.57
CA LYS A 164 19.25 -20.33 3.51
C LYS A 164 18.40 -20.10 2.26
N SER A 165 17.15 -19.66 2.45
CA SER A 165 16.23 -19.32 1.36
C SER A 165 15.41 -18.09 1.72
N ILE A 166 14.91 -17.38 0.70
CA ILE A 166 14.13 -16.16 0.91
C ILE A 166 12.80 -16.44 1.61
N ASP A 167 12.25 -17.64 1.43
CA ASP A 167 11.00 -18.07 2.07
C ASP A 167 11.10 -18.12 3.59
N THR A 168 12.31 -18.31 4.15
CA THR A 168 12.52 -18.25 5.60
C THR A 168 12.15 -16.88 6.19
N LEU A 169 12.20 -15.81 5.39
CA LEU A 169 11.83 -14.47 5.83
C LEU A 169 10.31 -14.29 5.99
N LEU A 170 9.50 -15.16 5.37
CA LEU A 170 8.03 -15.13 5.46
C LEU A 170 7.53 -15.71 6.78
N GLY A 171 8.29 -16.58 7.43
CA GLY A 171 7.89 -17.16 8.70
C GLY A 171 8.85 -18.21 9.25
N ILE A 172 9.28 -18.00 10.49
CA ILE A 172 10.11 -18.94 11.24
C ILE A 172 9.37 -19.33 12.50
N THR A 173 9.12 -20.62 12.68
CA THR A 173 8.56 -21.17 13.91
C THR A 173 9.62 -21.14 15.01
N LEU A 174 9.37 -20.34 16.05
CA LEU A 174 10.25 -20.23 17.21
C LEU A 174 10.03 -21.42 18.15
N THR A 175 11.09 -21.88 18.82
CA THR A 175 10.96 -22.87 19.89
C THR A 175 10.32 -22.22 21.13
N SER A 176 9.56 -23.02 21.89
CA SER A 176 8.56 -22.61 22.89
C SER A 176 9.03 -21.71 24.05
N ALA A 177 10.33 -21.42 24.19
CA ALA A 177 10.84 -20.52 25.22
C ALA A 177 10.40 -19.05 25.03
N GLN A 178 10.09 -18.61 23.80
CA GLN A 178 9.60 -17.25 23.49
C GLN A 178 8.15 -17.18 22.99
N ALA A 179 7.53 -18.34 22.70
CA ALA A 179 6.13 -18.42 22.29
C ALA A 179 5.16 -17.95 23.39
N THR A 180 5.59 -17.98 24.65
CA THR A 180 4.77 -17.69 25.84
C THR A 180 4.57 -16.20 26.13
N VAL A 181 5.40 -15.29 25.59
CA VAL A 181 5.36 -13.86 25.98
C VAL A 181 4.52 -12.99 25.04
N ARG A 182 4.29 -13.41 23.78
CA ARG A 182 3.55 -12.59 22.78
C ARG A 182 2.52 -13.36 21.94
N GLY A 183 2.23 -14.61 22.26
CA GLY A 183 1.16 -15.41 21.61
C GLY A 183 1.37 -15.71 20.12
N THR A 184 2.51 -15.32 19.53
CA THR A 184 2.85 -15.57 18.14
C THR A 184 4.05 -16.50 18.07
N THR A 185 3.81 -17.72 17.62
CA THR A 185 4.82 -18.79 17.44
C THR A 185 5.70 -18.58 16.22
N THR A 186 5.35 -17.64 15.33
CA THR A 186 6.06 -17.37 14.07
C THR A 186 6.62 -15.95 14.02
N ARG A 187 7.95 -15.82 13.85
CA ARG A 187 8.62 -14.56 13.52
C ARG A 187 8.59 -14.35 12.01
N ARG A 188 8.18 -13.17 11.55
CA ARG A 188 8.13 -12.81 10.12
C ARG A 188 8.87 -11.50 9.89
N TYR A 189 9.66 -11.44 8.81
CA TYR A 189 10.39 -10.23 8.39
C TYR A 189 9.71 -9.58 7.19
N LEU A 190 9.15 -10.38 6.30
CA LEU A 190 8.34 -9.93 5.17
C LEU A 190 6.87 -10.28 5.37
N ARG A 191 5.98 -9.40 4.89
CA ARG A 191 4.52 -9.66 4.84
C ARG A 191 4.19 -10.63 3.71
N THR A 192 4.78 -10.37 2.55
CA THR A 192 4.70 -11.14 1.31
C THR A 192 5.98 -10.85 0.53
N LEU A 193 6.39 -11.76 -0.36
CA LEU A 193 7.48 -11.51 -1.30
C LEU A 193 6.98 -10.54 -2.39
N PRO A 194 7.62 -9.37 -2.58
CA PRO A 194 7.23 -8.45 -3.63
C PRO A 194 7.43 -9.06 -5.02
N LEU A 195 6.60 -8.65 -5.97
CA LEU A 195 6.76 -8.97 -7.39
C LEU A 195 7.82 -8.06 -7.99
N ASP A 196 8.63 -8.59 -8.91
CA ASP A 196 9.51 -7.79 -9.74
C ASP A 196 8.65 -7.01 -10.76
N PRO A 197 8.71 -5.66 -10.78
CA PRO A 197 7.92 -4.85 -11.71
C PRO A 197 8.32 -5.02 -13.18
N LEU A 198 9.48 -5.62 -13.47
CA LEU A 198 9.95 -5.88 -14.83
C LEU A 198 9.47 -7.23 -15.37
N THR A 199 9.54 -8.28 -14.55
CA THR A 199 9.13 -9.65 -14.96
C THR A 199 7.68 -9.98 -14.59
N GLY A 200 7.09 -9.22 -13.66
CA GLY A 200 5.75 -9.45 -13.12
C GLY A 200 5.66 -10.66 -12.18
N LYS A 201 6.79 -11.24 -11.79
CA LYS A 201 6.89 -12.47 -11.00
C LYS A 201 7.71 -12.24 -9.74
N ALA A 202 7.56 -13.10 -8.73
CA ALA A 202 8.36 -13.05 -7.51
C ALA A 202 9.69 -13.83 -7.62
N ASP A 203 10.23 -13.97 -8.84
CA ASP A 203 11.42 -14.77 -9.16
C ASP A 203 12.69 -13.90 -9.13
N TRP A 204 13.21 -13.71 -7.93
CA TRP A 204 14.42 -12.93 -7.73
C TRP A 204 15.69 -13.79 -7.86
N LEU A 205 16.72 -13.23 -8.48
CA LEU A 205 18.06 -13.82 -8.45
C LEU A 205 18.69 -13.56 -7.09
N VAL A 206 19.36 -14.57 -6.54
CA VAL A 206 20.01 -14.50 -5.22
C VAL A 206 21.52 -14.69 -5.34
N ARG A 207 22.26 -14.05 -4.45
CA ARG A 207 23.72 -14.17 -4.33
C ARG A 207 24.09 -14.64 -2.93
N CYS A 208 25.07 -15.54 -2.81
CA CYS A 208 25.57 -15.97 -1.53
C CYS A 208 26.56 -14.96 -0.92
N TYR A 209 26.85 -15.14 0.38
CA TYR A 209 27.86 -14.34 1.07
C TYR A 209 29.30 -14.62 0.59
N LYS A 210 29.59 -15.87 0.18
CA LYS A 210 30.92 -16.27 -0.32
C LYS A 210 31.21 -15.83 -1.75
N ASP A 211 30.16 -15.47 -2.50
CA ASP A 211 30.27 -15.18 -3.92
C ASP A 211 30.92 -13.81 -4.15
N ALA A 212 31.65 -13.69 -5.26
CA ALA A 212 32.21 -12.41 -5.68
C ALA A 212 31.08 -11.40 -5.99
N PRO A 213 31.32 -10.08 -5.87
CA PRO A 213 30.29 -9.06 -6.10
C PRO A 213 29.59 -9.16 -7.46
N ASN A 214 30.31 -9.62 -8.49
CA ASN A 214 29.88 -9.77 -9.87
C ASN A 214 29.60 -11.23 -10.29
N ALA A 215 29.45 -12.14 -9.33
CA ALA A 215 29.16 -13.53 -9.62
C ALA A 215 27.77 -13.68 -10.28
N SER A 216 27.71 -14.47 -11.36
CA SER A 216 26.47 -14.78 -12.08
C SER A 216 25.79 -16.06 -11.62
N SER A 217 26.48 -16.87 -10.82
CA SER A 217 26.02 -18.17 -10.33
C SER A 217 25.81 -18.12 -8.82
N TRP A 218 24.73 -18.73 -8.35
CA TRP A 218 24.43 -18.87 -6.93
C TRP A 218 25.10 -20.11 -6.33
N CYS A 219 25.72 -19.97 -5.16
CA CYS A 219 26.39 -21.08 -4.47
C CYS A 219 25.45 -22.07 -3.76
N GLY A 220 24.18 -21.71 -3.52
CA GLY A 220 23.18 -22.58 -2.88
C GLY A 220 23.17 -22.60 -1.35
N ASP A 221 24.11 -21.92 -0.68
CA ASP A 221 24.24 -21.96 0.79
C ASP A 221 23.34 -20.93 1.49
N ASP A 222 23.30 -19.69 0.98
CA ASP A 222 22.55 -18.57 1.58
C ASP A 222 22.09 -17.51 0.58
N VAL A 223 21.21 -16.65 1.10
CA VAL A 223 20.75 -15.42 0.45
C VAL A 223 21.36 -14.23 1.19
N TYR A 224 22.43 -13.70 0.62
CA TYR A 224 23.08 -12.46 1.06
C TYR A 224 22.50 -11.24 0.36
N ASP A 225 22.35 -11.32 -0.96
CA ASP A 225 21.80 -10.25 -1.78
C ASP A 225 20.77 -10.79 -2.77
N VAL A 226 19.90 -9.90 -3.24
CA VAL A 226 18.78 -10.17 -4.13
C VAL A 226 18.84 -9.18 -5.28
N MET A 227 18.62 -9.67 -6.50
CA MET A 227 18.69 -8.93 -7.76
C MET A 227 17.51 -9.32 -8.65
N THR A 228 17.15 -8.46 -9.61
CA THR A 228 16.16 -8.80 -10.65
C THR A 228 16.72 -9.85 -11.61
N GLN A 229 15.83 -10.66 -12.19
CA GLN A 229 16.17 -11.59 -13.27
C GLN A 229 16.25 -10.90 -14.65
N SER A 230 15.67 -9.69 -14.78
CA SER A 230 15.67 -8.96 -16.04
C SER A 230 17.09 -8.67 -16.54
N GLN A 231 17.29 -8.85 -17.84
CA GLN A 231 18.53 -8.49 -18.55
C GLN A 231 18.48 -7.08 -19.13
N ASP A 232 17.41 -6.34 -18.85
CA ASP A 232 17.22 -4.99 -19.39
C ASP A 232 18.18 -3.98 -18.76
N ILE A 233 18.35 -2.88 -19.49
CA ILE A 233 19.21 -1.77 -19.12
C ILE A 233 18.32 -0.62 -18.67
N ALA A 234 18.71 -0.01 -17.55
CA ALA A 234 18.08 1.16 -17.00
C ALA A 234 18.25 2.41 -17.88
N LEU A 235 17.52 3.46 -17.54
CA LEU A 235 17.62 4.77 -18.20
C LEU A 235 19.00 5.44 -18.04
N ASP A 236 19.77 5.06 -17.02
CA ASP A 236 21.14 5.54 -16.78
C ASP A 236 22.21 4.72 -17.52
N GLY A 237 21.83 3.67 -18.25
CA GLY A 237 22.73 2.79 -18.99
C GLY A 237 23.32 1.63 -18.16
N THR A 238 23.01 1.54 -16.87
CA THR A 238 23.41 0.40 -16.02
C THR A 238 22.43 -0.78 -16.18
N LYS A 239 22.89 -2.01 -15.95
CA LYS A 239 21.99 -3.18 -15.98
C LYS A 239 21.22 -3.25 -14.68
N TYR A 240 19.93 -3.59 -14.73
CA TYR A 240 19.13 -3.68 -13.52
C TYR A 240 19.61 -4.75 -12.54
N ARG A 241 20.26 -5.81 -13.05
CA ARG A 241 20.86 -6.85 -12.22
C ARG A 241 21.99 -6.32 -11.31
N ASP A 242 22.64 -5.22 -11.70
CA ASP A 242 23.78 -4.66 -10.97
C ASP A 242 23.33 -3.65 -9.87
N TRP A 243 22.01 -3.44 -9.71
CA TRP A 243 21.41 -2.53 -8.72
C TRP A 243 21.25 -3.15 -7.35
#